data_AF-A0AAD4F5K3-F1
#
_entry.id   AF-A0AAD4F5K3-F1
#
_cell.length_a   1.000
_cell.length_b   1.000
_cell.length_c   1.000
_cell.angle_alpha   90.00
_cell.angle_beta   90.00
_cell.angle_gamma   90.00
#
_symmetry.space_group_name_H-M   'P 1'
#
loop_
_entity.id
_entity.type
_entity.pdbx_description
1 polymer ?
#
loop_
_entity_poly.entity_id
_entity_poly.type
_entity_poly.pdbx_seq_one_letter_code
_entity_poly.pdbx_strand_id
1 'polypeptide(L)'
;MSLQARQKGIHWPAAQATSLQNIVFHLSADKVTEHQGIFCESGSAGFAADLVFNGGKIGAALGNQQFTMRNLTFNNAVTAISHFWNWGWTYQGISINNCQVGIDISTGGSQGQSVGSITVFDSSFTDTPVAIKSAQSNSSLPHTAGSIILENIALKNVDTVVHGPAGTVLAGTSASKVIAAWGQGNQYTPHGPTRFTGEITPVSRPAGLLDSGRYYQRSKPQYESLPVSAFSSVRAGGATGDGTTDDTDALQRAIDRAAASDKVVFFDAGVYKVTKTLTIPPNSKIVGEAFPVILSSGEFFNNQDEPKPVLQIGQAGQQGHVELSDLIISTQGAQAGATLVEWNLASPSEPSGLWDVHARVGGFAGSRQTSAECAKKPNTVITEVDKNCIAAYMLMHVTPSASNLYMENCWLWVSDHDIDVQTEAAGGQITIYSGRGLNIESTEGNIWLSGTAVEHNVLYEYQFVSTKNIYMGQIQTETAYYQSNPNALIPFKPNPSIHDPDFASSCAGSTGNCAVGWGLRVVNSRDLSVYGAGLYSFFNNYDAACSVYGGKQDCQNSIFSIEGDSSITVYNLNVLGSQSLVDKDGQSLARYSDNIGVFTNNIAYLEIE
;
A
#
# COMPACT_ATOMS: atom_id res chain seq x y z
N MET A 1 -5.84 38.28 -26.93
CA MET A 1 -5.44 37.23 -25.96
C MET A 1 -6.11 35.95 -26.40
N SER A 2 -5.38 35.06 -27.07
CA SER A 2 -5.93 33.74 -27.41
C SER A 2 -6.08 32.94 -26.12
N LEU A 3 -7.27 32.39 -25.86
CA LEU A 3 -7.45 31.33 -24.88
C LEU A 3 -6.57 30.16 -25.33
N GLN A 4 -5.35 30.03 -24.80
CA GLN A 4 -4.68 28.73 -24.80
C GLN A 4 -5.51 27.86 -23.85
N ALA A 5 -6.25 26.92 -24.43
CA ALA A 5 -7.07 25.99 -23.66
C ALA A 5 -6.16 25.24 -22.65
N ARG A 6 -6.59 25.17 -21.38
CA ARG A 6 -5.95 24.29 -20.39
C ARG A 6 -6.21 22.84 -20.81
N GLN A 7 -5.26 22.24 -21.52
CA GLN A 7 -5.33 20.84 -21.93
C GLN A 7 -4.71 19.97 -20.84
N LYS A 8 -5.40 18.87 -20.50
CA LYS A 8 -4.95 17.86 -19.54
C LYS A 8 -4.92 16.54 -20.29
N GLY A 9 -3.84 15.76 -20.13
CA GLY A 9 -3.71 14.44 -20.75
C GLY A 9 -4.67 13.43 -20.10
N ILE A 10 -4.49 13.19 -18.81
CA ILE A 10 -5.34 12.28 -18.02
C ILE A 10 -5.90 13.03 -16.81
N HIS A 11 -7.22 12.97 -16.63
CA HIS A 11 -7.89 13.32 -15.38
C HIS A 11 -7.97 12.04 -14.53
N TRP A 12 -7.25 11.99 -13.41
CA TRP A 12 -7.03 10.75 -12.64
C TRP A 12 -7.44 10.82 -11.16
N PRO A 13 -8.69 11.20 -10.83
CA PRO A 13 -9.19 11.10 -9.46
C PRO A 13 -9.56 9.64 -9.16
N ALA A 14 -8.56 8.83 -8.81
CA ALA A 14 -8.70 7.38 -8.62
C ALA A 14 -8.58 6.96 -7.14
N ALA A 15 -8.81 5.67 -6.90
CA ALA A 15 -8.63 4.98 -5.61
C ALA A 15 -7.64 3.80 -5.76
N GLN A 16 -7.59 2.89 -4.77
CA GLN A 16 -6.78 1.68 -4.77
C GLN A 16 -7.08 0.77 -5.99
N ALA A 17 -6.19 -0.20 -6.26
CA ALA A 17 -6.28 -1.11 -7.42
C ALA A 17 -6.39 -0.39 -8.78
N THR A 18 -5.70 0.74 -8.91
CA THR A 18 -5.59 1.47 -10.17
C THR A 18 -4.12 1.74 -10.50
N SER A 19 -3.78 1.64 -11.78
CA SER A 19 -2.42 1.86 -12.26
C SER A 19 -2.37 2.71 -13.53
N LEU A 20 -1.34 3.54 -13.64
CA LEU A 20 -0.87 4.08 -14.91
C LEU A 20 0.51 3.48 -15.20
N GLN A 21 0.68 2.88 -16.37
CA GLN A 21 1.93 2.22 -16.75
C GLN A 21 2.28 2.51 -18.22
N ASN A 22 3.56 2.76 -18.49
CA ASN A 22 4.12 2.85 -19.85
C ASN A 22 3.41 3.92 -20.73
N ILE A 23 3.29 5.14 -20.21
CA ILE A 23 2.62 6.26 -20.91
C ILE A 23 3.61 7.38 -21.18
N VAL A 24 3.62 7.87 -22.42
CA VAL A 24 4.39 9.06 -22.82
C VAL A 24 3.46 10.23 -23.09
N PHE A 25 3.63 11.32 -22.35
CA PHE A 25 2.94 12.58 -22.53
C PHE A 25 3.80 13.53 -23.36
N HIS A 26 3.28 13.94 -24.52
CA HIS A 26 3.89 14.97 -25.37
C HIS A 26 3.11 16.28 -25.24
N LEU A 27 3.68 17.24 -24.52
CA LEU A 27 3.07 18.53 -24.19
C LEU A 27 3.85 19.66 -24.87
N SER A 28 3.22 20.83 -25.04
CA SER A 28 3.92 22.00 -25.59
C SER A 28 5.05 22.44 -24.65
N ALA A 29 6.25 22.63 -25.19
CA ALA A 29 7.42 23.15 -24.48
C ALA A 29 7.52 24.69 -24.50
N ASP A 30 6.51 25.39 -25.03
CA ASP A 30 6.44 26.86 -25.00
C ASP A 30 6.33 27.36 -23.56
N LYS A 31 7.02 28.44 -23.22
CA LYS A 31 7.04 29.03 -21.87
C LYS A 31 5.68 29.56 -21.41
N VAL A 32 4.78 29.88 -22.34
CA VAL A 32 3.40 30.33 -22.03
C VAL A 32 2.37 29.21 -22.06
N THR A 33 2.80 27.96 -22.25
CA THR A 33 1.91 26.79 -22.29
C THR A 33 1.04 26.68 -21.03
N GLU A 34 -0.17 26.15 -21.21
CA GLU A 34 -1.08 25.78 -20.11
C GLU A 34 -1.33 24.25 -20.07
N HIS A 35 -0.53 23.46 -20.79
CA HIS A 35 -0.69 22.02 -20.89
C HIS A 35 -0.28 21.32 -19.59
N GLN A 36 -1.04 20.28 -19.22
CA GLN A 36 -0.77 19.40 -18.10
C GLN A 36 -0.81 17.93 -18.55
N GLY A 37 0.11 17.10 -18.04
CA GLY A 37 0.09 15.66 -18.32
C GLY A 37 -1.00 14.96 -17.52
N ILE A 38 -0.78 14.83 -16.22
CA ILE A 38 -1.77 14.30 -15.27
C ILE A 38 -2.41 15.44 -14.48
N PHE A 39 -3.72 15.35 -14.28
CA PHE A 39 -4.47 16.16 -13.33
C PHE A 39 -5.26 15.24 -12.40
N CYS A 40 -4.91 15.24 -11.12
CA CYS A 40 -5.59 14.51 -10.05
C CYS A 40 -5.84 15.53 -8.93
N GLU A 41 -7.09 15.88 -8.67
CA GLU A 41 -7.48 16.86 -7.65
C GLU A 41 -7.89 16.22 -6.32
N SER A 42 -8.25 14.92 -6.34
CA SER A 42 -8.65 14.16 -5.16
C SER A 42 -8.53 12.65 -5.38
N GLY A 43 -8.70 11.88 -4.32
CA GLY A 43 -8.86 10.42 -4.36
C GLY A 43 -8.19 9.74 -3.17
N SER A 44 -8.16 8.42 -3.19
CA SER A 44 -7.40 7.54 -2.27
C SER A 44 -6.62 6.49 -3.09
N ALA A 45 -5.92 6.99 -4.11
CA ALA A 45 -5.14 6.19 -5.04
C ALA A 45 -3.80 5.79 -4.39
N GLY A 46 -2.94 4.96 -4.95
CA GLY A 46 -2.94 4.18 -6.19
C GLY A 46 -1.49 4.08 -6.64
N PHE A 47 -1.24 3.44 -7.78
CA PHE A 47 0.11 3.17 -8.25
C PHE A 47 0.36 3.78 -9.63
N ALA A 48 1.56 4.30 -9.88
CA ALA A 48 1.94 4.73 -11.23
C ALA A 48 3.41 4.41 -11.49
N ALA A 49 3.69 3.84 -12.65
CA ALA A 49 5.03 3.46 -13.07
C ALA A 49 5.32 3.79 -14.53
N ASP A 50 6.60 3.96 -14.84
CA ASP A 50 7.12 3.99 -16.22
C ASP A 50 6.47 5.07 -17.09
N LEU A 51 6.37 6.29 -16.54
CA LEU A 51 5.75 7.42 -17.25
C LEU A 51 6.82 8.40 -17.72
N VAL A 52 6.62 8.96 -18.92
CA VAL A 52 7.52 9.98 -19.48
C VAL A 52 6.71 11.23 -19.84
N PHE A 53 7.14 12.39 -19.35
CA PHE A 53 6.53 13.69 -19.58
C PHE A 53 7.50 14.59 -20.34
N ASN A 54 7.11 15.04 -21.54
CA ASN A 54 7.91 15.91 -22.38
C ASN A 54 7.22 17.27 -22.56
N GLY A 55 7.79 18.33 -22.00
CA GLY A 55 7.23 19.68 -22.02
C GLY A 55 6.12 19.91 -20.99
N GLY A 56 5.32 20.96 -21.19
CA GLY A 56 4.15 21.28 -20.38
C GLY A 56 4.42 22.29 -19.26
N LYS A 57 3.33 22.91 -18.79
CA LYS A 57 3.36 23.82 -17.63
C LYS A 57 3.55 23.02 -16.36
N ILE A 58 2.81 21.93 -16.25
CA ILE A 58 2.90 20.97 -15.15
C ILE A 58 2.93 19.57 -15.74
N GLY A 59 3.96 18.77 -15.44
CA GLY A 59 3.96 17.35 -15.83
C GLY A 59 2.82 16.59 -15.16
N ALA A 60 2.81 16.59 -13.83
CA ALA A 60 1.76 16.01 -13.00
C ALA A 60 1.26 17.00 -11.94
N ALA A 61 -0.03 17.32 -11.97
CA ALA A 61 -0.72 18.13 -10.98
C ALA A 61 -1.55 17.22 -10.07
N LEU A 62 -1.18 17.11 -8.79
CA LEU A 62 -1.55 15.99 -7.92
C LEU A 62 -2.21 16.46 -6.62
N GLY A 63 -3.25 15.74 -6.21
CA GLY A 63 -4.05 15.94 -5.01
C GLY A 63 -4.71 14.62 -4.66
N ASN A 64 -4.30 13.97 -3.58
CA ASN A 64 -4.78 12.65 -3.18
C ASN A 64 -4.36 12.34 -1.74
N GLN A 65 -5.03 11.42 -1.05
CA GLN A 65 -4.64 11.00 0.30
C GLN A 65 -3.20 10.48 0.32
N GLN A 66 -2.93 9.45 -0.48
CA GLN A 66 -1.60 8.88 -0.66
C GLN A 66 -1.34 8.47 -2.11
N PHE A 67 -0.11 8.05 -2.41
CA PHE A 67 0.22 7.41 -3.69
C PHE A 67 1.66 6.86 -3.67
N THR A 68 1.90 5.86 -4.51
CA THR A 68 3.26 5.40 -4.86
C THR A 68 3.51 5.62 -6.35
N MET A 69 4.53 6.41 -6.68
CA MET A 69 4.91 6.70 -8.06
C MET A 69 6.37 6.39 -8.30
N ARG A 70 6.68 5.51 -9.26
CA ARG A 70 8.06 5.08 -9.52
C ARG A 70 8.48 5.09 -10.98
N ASN A 71 9.76 5.32 -11.26
CA ASN A 71 10.29 5.36 -12.63
C ASN A 71 9.56 6.37 -13.53
N LEU A 72 9.43 7.61 -13.05
CA LEU A 72 8.84 8.72 -13.81
C LEU A 72 9.95 9.60 -14.37
N THR A 73 9.88 9.97 -15.64
CA THR A 73 10.81 10.90 -16.29
C THR A 73 10.10 12.18 -16.70
N PHE A 74 10.65 13.33 -16.32
CA PHE A 74 10.14 14.64 -16.70
C PHE A 74 11.23 15.42 -17.44
N ASN A 75 10.91 15.88 -18.66
CA ASN A 75 11.83 16.61 -19.52
C ASN A 75 11.24 17.96 -19.92
N ASN A 76 11.96 19.05 -19.66
CA ASN A 76 11.61 20.39 -20.16
C ASN A 76 10.25 20.92 -19.69
N ALA A 77 9.74 20.47 -18.54
CA ALA A 77 8.53 21.02 -17.95
C ALA A 77 8.85 22.33 -17.21
N VAL A 78 7.88 23.24 -17.10
CA VAL A 78 8.05 24.39 -16.20
C VAL A 78 8.12 23.88 -14.76
N THR A 79 7.10 23.15 -14.31
CA THR A 79 7.11 22.37 -13.07
C THR A 79 6.91 20.90 -13.40
N ALA A 80 7.82 20.01 -12.97
CA ALA A 80 7.63 18.58 -13.24
C ALA A 80 6.42 18.02 -12.46
N ILE A 81 6.38 18.25 -11.14
CA ILE A 81 5.32 17.79 -10.25
C ILE A 81 4.83 18.94 -9.38
N SER A 82 3.52 19.13 -9.30
CA SER A 82 2.89 20.12 -8.41
C SER A 82 1.84 19.46 -7.54
N HIS A 83 1.98 19.59 -6.22
CA HIS A 83 1.01 19.09 -5.25
C HIS A 83 0.02 20.18 -4.83
N PHE A 84 -1.26 19.91 -4.98
CA PHE A 84 -2.36 20.69 -4.39
C PHE A 84 -2.50 20.36 -2.90
N TRP A 85 -2.54 19.07 -2.57
CA TRP A 85 -2.63 18.55 -1.22
C TRP A 85 -2.24 17.06 -1.21
N ASN A 86 -1.77 16.57 -0.06
CA ASN A 86 -1.69 15.13 0.19
C ASN A 86 -1.63 14.86 1.69
N TRP A 87 -1.71 13.60 2.10
CA TRP A 87 -1.33 13.18 3.44
C TRP A 87 0.12 12.64 3.44
N GLY A 88 0.44 11.76 2.49
CA GLY A 88 1.82 11.31 2.24
C GLY A 88 2.01 10.83 0.80
N TRP A 89 3.22 10.93 0.25
CA TRP A 89 3.49 10.50 -1.12
C TRP A 89 4.88 9.92 -1.25
N THR A 90 5.01 8.80 -1.96
CA THR A 90 6.30 8.14 -2.18
C THR A 90 6.69 8.17 -3.65
N TYR A 91 7.88 8.71 -3.91
CA TYR A 91 8.52 8.79 -5.22
C TYR A 91 9.80 7.94 -5.23
N GLN A 92 9.90 7.02 -6.17
CA GLN A 92 11.07 6.16 -6.31
C GLN A 92 11.62 6.20 -7.73
N GLY A 93 12.92 6.41 -7.92
CA GLY A 93 13.51 6.31 -9.25
C GLY A 93 13.04 7.38 -10.24
N ILE A 94 12.62 8.57 -9.77
CA ILE A 94 12.19 9.64 -10.69
C ILE A 94 13.40 10.37 -11.28
N SER A 95 13.27 10.84 -12.52
CA SER A 95 14.30 11.60 -13.23
C SER A 95 13.72 12.92 -13.73
N ILE A 96 14.20 14.03 -13.19
CA ILE A 96 13.73 15.39 -13.54
C ILE A 96 14.86 16.12 -14.26
N ASN A 97 14.62 16.44 -15.55
CA ASN A 97 15.63 16.96 -16.47
C ASN A 97 15.18 18.29 -17.07
N ASN A 98 16.04 19.31 -16.96
CA ASN A 98 15.85 20.63 -17.57
C ASN A 98 14.49 21.26 -17.22
N CYS A 99 14.04 21.11 -15.97
CA CYS A 99 12.79 21.71 -15.47
C CYS A 99 13.10 23.02 -14.72
N GLN A 100 12.15 23.95 -14.59
CA GLN A 100 12.38 25.14 -13.76
C GLN A 100 12.23 24.80 -12.26
N VAL A 101 11.20 24.03 -11.94
CA VAL A 101 10.96 23.44 -10.62
C VAL A 101 10.75 21.94 -10.79
N GLY A 102 11.40 21.13 -9.96
CA GLY A 102 11.13 19.69 -9.91
C GLY A 102 9.79 19.40 -9.25
N ILE A 103 9.73 19.47 -7.92
CA ILE A 103 8.52 19.20 -7.12
C ILE A 103 8.11 20.46 -6.37
N ASP A 104 6.90 20.97 -6.61
CA ASP A 104 6.31 22.08 -5.84
C ASP A 104 5.30 21.52 -4.81
N ILE A 105 5.65 21.62 -3.53
CA ILE A 105 4.79 21.30 -2.39
C ILE A 105 4.43 22.54 -1.55
N SER A 106 4.61 23.75 -2.10
CA SER A 106 4.43 25.01 -1.36
C SER A 106 2.98 25.50 -1.28
N THR A 107 2.01 24.71 -1.74
CA THR A 107 0.59 25.05 -1.76
C THR A 107 0.07 25.38 -0.35
N GLY A 108 -0.64 26.50 -0.25
CA GLY A 108 -1.15 27.06 1.01
C GLY A 108 -0.18 27.99 1.75
N GLY A 109 1.09 28.00 1.36
CA GLY A 109 2.13 28.81 2.01
C GLY A 109 2.38 28.38 3.46
N SER A 110 3.28 29.10 4.16
CA SER A 110 3.74 28.65 5.49
C SER A 110 2.66 28.66 6.57
N GLN A 111 1.50 29.30 6.37
CA GLN A 111 0.47 29.43 7.40
C GLN A 111 -0.75 28.53 7.16
N GLY A 112 -0.74 27.71 6.11
CA GLY A 112 -1.86 26.85 5.74
C GLY A 112 -1.45 25.76 4.76
N GLN A 113 -0.30 25.14 5.00
CA GLN A 113 0.24 24.10 4.12
C GLN A 113 -0.80 22.99 3.91
N SER A 114 -1.04 22.64 2.64
CA SER A 114 -2.01 21.61 2.27
C SER A 114 -1.37 20.25 1.95
N VAL A 115 -0.03 20.21 1.84
CA VAL A 115 0.75 19.00 1.58
C VAL A 115 1.26 18.46 2.91
N GLY A 116 0.94 17.21 3.23
CA GLY A 116 1.41 16.53 4.43
C GLY A 116 2.87 16.18 4.34
N SER A 117 3.23 15.25 3.45
CA SER A 117 4.61 14.76 3.33
C SER A 117 4.97 14.20 1.95
N ILE A 118 6.26 14.22 1.61
CA ILE A 118 6.82 13.50 0.47
C ILE A 118 8.09 12.72 0.86
N THR A 119 8.21 11.50 0.35
CA THR A 119 9.42 10.67 0.41
C THR A 119 9.95 10.53 -1.01
N VAL A 120 11.20 10.94 -1.27
CA VAL A 120 11.83 10.83 -2.59
C VAL A 120 13.13 10.05 -2.45
N PHE A 121 13.29 8.98 -3.22
CA PHE A 121 14.52 8.18 -3.15
C PHE A 121 14.91 7.55 -4.48
N ASP A 122 16.19 7.18 -4.59
CA ASP A 122 16.79 6.58 -5.80
C ASP A 122 16.60 7.44 -7.07
N SER A 123 16.47 8.75 -6.88
CA SER A 123 15.98 9.70 -7.89
C SER A 123 17.06 10.69 -8.34
N SER A 124 16.78 11.44 -9.40
CA SER A 124 17.72 12.40 -9.95
C SER A 124 17.09 13.73 -10.37
N PHE A 125 17.86 14.80 -10.18
CA PHE A 125 17.56 16.15 -10.67
C PHE A 125 18.75 16.67 -11.48
N THR A 126 18.51 17.01 -12.75
CA THR A 126 19.55 17.46 -13.68
C THR A 126 19.13 18.76 -14.36
N ASP A 127 20.03 19.74 -14.40
CA ASP A 127 19.82 21.05 -15.05
C ASP A 127 18.51 21.72 -14.59
N THR A 128 18.21 21.60 -13.29
CA THR A 128 16.94 22.04 -12.70
C THR A 128 17.24 23.01 -11.55
N PRO A 129 16.99 24.34 -11.72
CA PRO A 129 17.40 25.34 -10.74
C PRO A 129 16.87 25.10 -9.32
N VAL A 130 15.60 24.68 -9.20
CA VAL A 130 14.98 24.32 -7.91
C VAL A 130 14.47 22.88 -7.96
N ALA A 131 15.10 21.96 -7.24
CA ALA A 131 14.65 20.58 -7.21
C ALA A 131 13.31 20.44 -6.47
N ILE A 132 13.18 20.99 -5.27
CA ILE A 132 11.97 20.97 -4.45
C ILE A 132 11.69 22.37 -3.90
N LYS A 133 10.46 22.84 -4.08
CA LYS A 133 9.96 24.08 -3.49
C LYS A 133 8.99 23.76 -2.35
N SER A 134 9.28 24.29 -1.17
CA SER A 134 8.55 24.02 0.07
C SER A 134 8.09 25.31 0.76
N ALA A 135 7.03 25.20 1.56
CA ALA A 135 6.52 26.27 2.41
C ALA A 135 6.85 26.07 3.90
N GLN A 136 7.55 24.98 4.24
CA GLN A 136 7.86 24.61 5.62
C GLN A 136 8.89 25.59 6.23
N SER A 137 8.71 25.90 7.51
CA SER A 137 9.65 26.67 8.34
C SER A 137 9.41 26.39 9.81
N ASN A 138 10.29 26.82 10.72
CA ASN A 138 10.10 26.63 12.16
C ASN A 138 8.78 27.19 12.73
N SER A 139 8.09 28.08 12.03
CA SER A 139 6.78 28.63 12.40
C SER A 139 5.67 28.28 11.42
N SER A 140 5.90 27.30 10.53
CA SER A 140 4.88 26.88 9.57
C SER A 140 3.75 26.09 10.23
N LEU A 141 2.55 26.23 9.66
CA LEU A 141 1.34 25.54 10.08
C LEU A 141 0.73 24.76 8.91
N PRO A 142 0.12 23.58 9.17
CA PRO A 142 0.22 22.82 10.41
C PRO A 142 1.65 22.38 10.76
N HIS A 143 1.90 22.01 12.03
CA HIS A 143 3.24 21.89 12.59
C HIS A 143 4.15 20.91 11.84
N THR A 144 3.62 19.75 11.44
CA THR A 144 4.36 18.71 10.72
C THR A 144 4.07 18.66 9.22
N ALA A 145 3.26 19.59 8.70
CA ALA A 145 2.98 19.65 7.27
C ALA A 145 4.23 20.09 6.47
N GLY A 146 4.33 19.60 5.24
CA GLY A 146 5.46 19.83 4.36
C GLY A 146 6.71 19.04 4.76
N SER A 147 6.57 17.89 5.42
CA SER A 147 7.69 16.99 5.71
C SER A 147 8.30 16.44 4.41
N ILE A 148 9.63 16.35 4.38
CA ILE A 148 10.38 15.84 3.22
C ILE A 148 11.41 14.84 3.75
N ILE A 149 11.50 13.69 3.09
CA ILE A 149 12.65 12.79 3.20
C ILE A 149 13.25 12.57 1.81
N LEU A 150 14.57 12.70 1.71
CA LEU A 150 15.38 12.49 0.52
C LEU A 150 16.42 11.42 0.81
N GLU A 151 16.53 10.39 -0.02
CA GLU A 151 17.59 9.38 0.10
C GLU A 151 18.14 8.95 -1.26
N ASN A 152 19.45 8.86 -1.40
CA ASN A 152 20.12 8.48 -2.65
C ASN A 152 19.68 9.36 -3.84
N ILE A 153 19.86 10.68 -3.71
CA ILE A 153 19.45 11.66 -4.73
C ILE A 153 20.66 12.13 -5.53
N ALA A 154 20.67 11.79 -6.81
CA ALA A 154 21.68 12.28 -7.75
C ALA A 154 21.34 13.70 -8.24
N LEU A 155 22.32 14.60 -8.19
CA LEU A 155 22.20 15.99 -8.59
C LEU A 155 23.25 16.31 -9.65
N LYS A 156 22.87 17.10 -10.63
CA LYS A 156 23.80 17.73 -11.57
C LYS A 156 23.25 19.08 -12.02
N ASN A 157 24.02 20.15 -11.78
CA ASN A 157 23.62 21.52 -12.14
C ASN A 157 22.24 21.91 -11.56
N VAL A 158 22.13 21.82 -10.24
CA VAL A 158 20.94 22.18 -9.46
C VAL A 158 21.34 23.29 -8.51
N ASP A 159 20.69 24.46 -8.55
CA ASP A 159 21.12 25.59 -7.71
C ASP A 159 20.67 25.40 -6.26
N THR A 160 19.42 25.00 -6.06
CA THR A 160 18.82 24.74 -4.75
C THR A 160 18.06 23.43 -4.76
N VAL A 161 18.37 22.53 -3.82
CA VAL A 161 17.65 21.27 -3.67
C VAL A 161 16.34 21.49 -2.96
N VAL A 162 16.35 22.19 -1.83
CA VAL A 162 15.13 22.57 -1.10
C VAL A 162 15.10 24.08 -0.97
N HIS A 163 14.13 24.71 -1.64
CA HIS A 163 13.87 26.14 -1.56
C HIS A 163 12.66 26.39 -0.66
N GLY A 164 12.89 26.93 0.53
CA GLY A 164 11.86 27.25 1.51
C GLY A 164 11.32 28.69 1.37
N PRO A 165 10.46 29.12 2.30
CA PRO A 165 9.84 30.45 2.25
C PRO A 165 10.82 31.61 2.44
N ALA A 166 11.96 31.38 3.11
CA ALA A 166 13.00 32.37 3.35
C ALA A 166 14.21 32.25 2.38
N GLY A 167 14.14 31.37 1.38
CA GLY A 167 15.23 31.08 0.44
C GLY A 167 15.74 29.64 0.55
N THR A 168 17.02 29.43 0.23
CA THR A 168 17.66 28.11 0.22
C THR A 168 17.68 27.46 1.61
N VAL A 169 17.10 26.27 1.73
CA VAL A 169 17.15 25.39 2.92
C VAL A 169 18.21 24.31 2.75
N LEU A 170 18.26 23.70 1.55
CA LEU A 170 19.32 22.77 1.16
C LEU A 170 19.94 23.23 -0.16
N ALA A 171 21.22 23.61 -0.09
CA ALA A 171 21.97 24.07 -1.26
C ALA A 171 22.19 22.93 -2.26
N GLY A 172 22.19 23.27 -3.55
CA GLY A 172 22.51 22.34 -4.62
C GLY A 172 24.00 22.30 -4.96
N THR A 173 24.29 22.07 -6.23
CA THR A 173 25.63 21.90 -6.78
C THR A 173 25.66 22.28 -8.27
N SER A 174 26.71 22.98 -8.68
CA SER A 174 27.02 23.23 -10.10
C SER A 174 27.78 22.08 -10.77
N ALA A 175 28.03 20.99 -10.04
CA ALA A 175 28.69 19.77 -10.50
C ALA A 175 27.85 18.54 -10.11
N SER A 176 28.30 17.33 -10.45
CA SER A 176 27.62 16.10 -9.99
C SER A 176 27.82 15.87 -8.49
N LYS A 177 26.75 15.60 -7.75
CA LYS A 177 26.75 15.21 -6.33
C LYS A 177 25.66 14.17 -6.07
N VAL A 178 25.85 13.32 -5.07
CA VAL A 178 24.77 12.49 -4.51
C VAL A 178 24.49 12.94 -3.09
N ILE A 179 23.22 13.19 -2.75
CA ILE A 179 22.77 13.30 -1.36
C ILE A 179 22.54 11.87 -0.85
N ALA A 180 23.26 11.49 0.20
CA ALA A 180 23.10 10.19 0.84
C ALA A 180 21.71 10.10 1.49
N ALA A 181 21.42 10.93 2.49
CA ALA A 181 20.08 11.15 3.01
C ALA A 181 19.93 12.53 3.64
N TRP A 182 18.72 13.09 3.61
CA TRP A 182 18.37 14.38 4.19
C TRP A 182 16.88 14.43 4.50
N GLY A 183 16.47 15.17 5.53
CA GLY A 183 15.06 15.36 5.81
C GLY A 183 14.71 16.67 6.51
N GLN A 184 13.40 16.92 6.60
CA GLN A 184 12.79 17.93 7.46
C GLN A 184 11.45 17.44 8.01
N GLY A 185 11.15 17.78 9.27
CA GLY A 185 9.91 17.40 9.95
C GLY A 185 10.15 17.08 11.43
N ASN A 186 9.31 16.23 12.01
CA ASN A 186 9.54 15.66 13.34
C ASN A 186 10.24 14.31 13.23
N GLN A 187 11.21 14.05 14.11
CA GLN A 187 11.90 12.76 14.23
C GLN A 187 11.79 12.13 15.62
N TYR A 188 11.92 10.80 15.64
CA TYR A 188 12.00 9.92 16.81
C TYR A 188 13.12 8.89 16.58
N THR A 189 14.29 9.11 17.17
CA THR A 189 15.50 8.29 16.92
C THR A 189 16.26 7.98 18.22
N PRO A 190 15.78 7.06 19.07
CA PRO A 190 14.42 6.49 19.08
C PRO A 190 13.41 7.40 19.83
N HIS A 191 13.87 8.47 20.47
CA HIS A 191 13.04 9.39 21.25
C HIS A 191 12.74 10.69 20.49
N GLY A 192 11.61 11.31 20.82
CA GLY A 192 11.15 12.54 20.20
C GLY A 192 9.97 13.16 20.97
N PRO A 193 9.26 14.14 20.38
CA PRO A 193 9.54 14.71 19.06
C PRO A 193 10.79 15.61 19.09
N THR A 194 11.67 15.47 18.10
CA THR A 194 12.64 16.51 17.77
C THR A 194 12.32 17.06 16.40
N ARG A 195 12.12 18.37 16.29
CA ARG A 195 11.97 19.00 14.98
C ARG A 195 13.34 19.16 14.34
N PHE A 196 13.49 18.70 13.10
CA PHE A 196 14.77 18.69 12.40
C PHE A 196 14.67 19.20 10.97
N THR A 197 15.82 19.60 10.43
CA THR A 197 16.05 19.95 9.02
C THR A 197 17.55 19.76 8.78
N GLY A 198 17.94 18.73 8.04
CA GLY A 198 19.35 18.38 7.94
C GLY A 198 19.62 16.98 7.37
N GLU A 199 20.90 16.65 7.29
CA GLU A 199 21.36 15.30 6.93
C GLU A 199 20.88 14.30 8.00
N ILE A 200 20.51 13.10 7.55
CA ILE A 200 20.12 11.97 8.39
C ILE A 200 20.97 10.75 8.03
N THR A 201 20.97 9.74 8.89
CA THR A 201 21.54 8.45 8.55
C THR A 201 20.67 7.80 7.48
N PRO A 202 21.22 7.43 6.31
CA PRO A 202 20.45 6.67 5.33
C PRO A 202 20.12 5.30 5.89
N VAL A 203 19.00 4.73 5.45
CA VAL A 203 18.63 3.36 5.77
C VAL A 203 19.79 2.42 5.42
N SER A 204 20.14 1.53 6.35
CA SER A 204 21.02 0.40 6.04
C SER A 204 20.24 -0.58 5.16
N ARG A 205 20.43 -0.50 3.84
CA ARG A 205 19.69 -1.32 2.89
C ARG A 205 20.35 -2.69 2.71
N PRO A 206 19.70 -3.81 3.06
CA PRO A 206 20.25 -5.14 2.83
C PRO A 206 20.54 -5.39 1.36
N ALA A 207 21.70 -5.97 1.04
CA ALA A 207 22.14 -6.18 -0.34
C ALA A 207 21.15 -7.03 -1.17
N GLY A 208 20.44 -7.97 -0.53
CA GLY A 208 19.41 -8.78 -1.18
C GLY A 208 18.19 -7.99 -1.64
N LEU A 209 17.98 -6.78 -1.14
CA LEU A 209 16.90 -5.88 -1.57
C LEU A 209 17.27 -5.00 -2.76
N LEU A 210 18.54 -5.03 -3.20
CA LEU A 210 19.09 -4.04 -4.11
C LEU A 210 19.41 -4.60 -5.50
N ASP A 211 19.14 -3.79 -6.52
CA ASP A 211 19.75 -3.91 -7.85
C ASP A 211 20.60 -2.65 -8.10
N SER A 212 21.90 -2.85 -8.34
CA SER A 212 22.82 -1.76 -8.67
C SER A 212 22.82 -0.59 -7.65
N GLY A 213 22.65 -0.91 -6.36
CA GLY A 213 22.64 0.06 -5.26
C GLY A 213 21.30 0.78 -5.03
N ARG A 214 20.27 0.47 -5.83
CA ARG A 214 18.89 0.96 -5.66
C ARG A 214 18.01 -0.20 -5.24
N TYR A 215 16.85 0.05 -4.63
CA TYR A 215 15.92 -1.05 -4.38
C TYR A 215 15.51 -1.70 -5.71
N TYR A 216 15.44 -3.03 -5.74
CA TYR A 216 14.95 -3.78 -6.88
C TYR A 216 13.55 -3.29 -7.28
N GLN A 217 13.34 -3.16 -8.58
CA GLN A 217 12.06 -2.77 -9.17
C GLN A 217 11.80 -3.65 -10.38
N ARG A 218 10.53 -4.00 -10.56
CA ARG A 218 10.07 -4.67 -11.76
C ARG A 218 8.63 -4.29 -12.02
N SER A 219 8.36 -3.76 -13.20
CA SER A 219 7.00 -3.46 -13.63
C SER A 219 6.21 -4.70 -14.00
N LYS A 220 4.89 -4.59 -13.91
CA LYS A 220 3.96 -5.65 -14.35
C LYS A 220 4.37 -6.18 -15.72
N PRO A 221 4.69 -7.49 -15.85
CA PRO A 221 5.10 -8.07 -17.12
C PRO A 221 3.93 -8.04 -18.11
N GLN A 222 4.19 -7.58 -19.34
CA GLN A 222 3.18 -7.56 -20.42
C GLN A 222 3.43 -8.63 -21.50
N TYR A 223 4.52 -9.40 -21.36
CA TYR A 223 4.86 -10.54 -22.22
C TYR A 223 4.94 -10.20 -23.72
N GLU A 224 5.40 -9.00 -24.08
CA GLU A 224 5.33 -8.42 -25.43
C GLU A 224 6.05 -9.25 -26.50
N SER A 225 7.06 -10.03 -26.11
CA SER A 225 7.84 -10.89 -26.99
C SER A 225 7.25 -12.29 -27.19
N LEU A 226 6.23 -12.69 -26.42
CA LEU A 226 5.63 -14.01 -26.50
C LEU A 226 4.55 -14.06 -27.60
N PRO A 227 4.55 -15.07 -28.49
CA PRO A 227 3.46 -15.28 -29.43
C PRO A 227 2.21 -15.79 -28.70
N VAL A 228 1.03 -15.58 -29.27
CA VAL A 228 -0.26 -16.09 -28.73
C VAL A 228 -0.22 -17.59 -28.42
N SER A 229 0.53 -18.39 -29.18
CA SER A 229 0.68 -19.83 -28.95
C SER A 229 1.39 -20.21 -27.63
N ALA A 230 2.09 -19.26 -27.00
CA ALA A 230 2.71 -19.40 -25.69
C ALA A 230 1.72 -19.26 -24.52
N PHE A 231 0.47 -18.91 -24.81
CA PHE A 231 -0.58 -18.77 -23.81
C PHE A 231 -1.50 -19.99 -23.80
N SER A 232 -2.04 -20.31 -22.62
CA SER A 232 -3.01 -21.37 -22.41
C SER A 232 -4.24 -20.83 -21.68
N SER A 233 -5.34 -20.66 -22.41
CA SER A 233 -6.63 -20.23 -21.86
C SER A 233 -7.19 -21.28 -20.88
N VAL A 234 -7.64 -20.81 -19.72
CA VAL A 234 -8.33 -21.68 -18.74
C VAL A 234 -9.67 -22.17 -19.26
N ARG A 235 -10.38 -21.37 -20.08
CA ARG A 235 -11.62 -21.80 -20.76
C ARG A 235 -11.35 -22.92 -21.76
N ALA A 236 -10.27 -22.83 -22.53
CA ALA A 236 -9.84 -23.94 -23.39
C ALA A 236 -9.45 -25.20 -22.58
N GLY A 237 -9.05 -25.03 -21.31
CA GLY A 237 -8.82 -26.08 -20.33
C GLY A 237 -10.10 -26.69 -19.72
N GLY A 238 -11.26 -26.11 -20.00
CA GLY A 238 -12.58 -26.57 -19.55
C GLY A 238 -13.18 -25.79 -18.37
N ALA A 239 -12.53 -24.71 -17.91
CA ALA A 239 -13.11 -23.84 -16.89
C ALA A 239 -14.23 -22.97 -17.49
N THR A 240 -15.30 -22.78 -16.74
CA THR A 240 -16.50 -22.07 -17.20
C THR A 240 -16.50 -20.60 -16.85
N GLY A 241 -15.90 -20.20 -15.72
CA GLY A 241 -15.84 -18.81 -15.27
C GLY A 241 -17.22 -18.16 -15.09
N ASP A 242 -18.25 -18.95 -14.76
CA ASP A 242 -19.65 -18.51 -14.68
C ASP A 242 -20.12 -18.13 -13.26
N GLY A 243 -19.26 -18.26 -12.25
CA GLY A 243 -19.51 -17.94 -10.84
C GLY A 243 -20.31 -19.00 -10.08
N THR A 244 -20.69 -20.12 -10.72
CA THR A 244 -21.58 -21.14 -10.16
C THR A 244 -21.05 -22.56 -10.29
N THR A 245 -20.50 -22.91 -11.45
CA THR A 245 -19.86 -24.20 -11.72
C THR A 245 -18.56 -24.30 -10.94
N ASP A 246 -18.31 -25.46 -10.34
CA ASP A 246 -17.03 -25.72 -9.68
C ASP A 246 -15.94 -25.94 -10.73
N ASP A 247 -15.08 -24.94 -10.89
CA ASP A 247 -14.01 -24.93 -11.88
C ASP A 247 -12.69 -25.49 -11.32
N THR A 248 -12.64 -25.91 -10.06
CA THR A 248 -11.39 -26.29 -9.35
C THR A 248 -10.52 -27.26 -10.16
N ASP A 249 -11.09 -28.39 -10.58
CA ASP A 249 -10.35 -29.43 -11.29
C ASP A 249 -9.95 -28.99 -12.71
N ALA A 250 -10.77 -28.16 -13.36
CA ALA A 250 -10.48 -27.64 -14.70
C ALA A 250 -9.33 -26.63 -14.66
N LEU A 251 -9.35 -25.72 -13.68
CA LEU A 251 -8.29 -24.75 -13.43
C LEU A 251 -6.97 -25.45 -13.07
N GLN A 252 -6.98 -26.37 -12.11
CA GLN A 252 -5.76 -27.06 -11.69
C GLN A 252 -5.10 -27.78 -12.87
N ARG A 253 -5.89 -28.50 -13.68
CA ARG A 253 -5.36 -29.14 -14.90
C ARG A 253 -4.80 -28.15 -15.91
N ALA A 254 -5.44 -26.98 -16.09
CA ALA A 254 -4.96 -25.96 -17.01
C ALA A 254 -3.63 -25.36 -16.54
N ILE A 255 -3.52 -25.06 -15.24
CA ILE A 255 -2.32 -24.56 -14.58
C ILE A 255 -1.18 -25.58 -14.72
N ASP A 256 -1.41 -26.84 -14.33
CA ASP A 256 -0.38 -27.88 -14.37
C ASP A 256 0.15 -28.12 -15.78
N ARG A 257 -0.74 -28.16 -16.78
CA ARG A 257 -0.36 -28.38 -18.19
C ARG A 257 0.45 -27.21 -18.75
N ALA A 258 0.07 -25.99 -18.40
CA ALA A 258 0.77 -24.79 -18.85
C ALA A 258 2.18 -24.74 -18.23
N ALA A 259 2.28 -24.96 -16.91
CA ALA A 259 3.57 -25.02 -16.20
C ALA A 259 4.48 -26.12 -16.78
N ALA A 260 3.94 -27.32 -17.03
CA ALA A 260 4.70 -28.42 -17.64
C ALA A 260 5.14 -28.15 -19.09
N SER A 261 4.53 -27.18 -19.76
CA SER A 261 4.82 -26.82 -21.16
C SER A 261 5.50 -25.45 -21.30
N ASP A 262 5.93 -24.84 -20.20
CA ASP A 262 6.49 -23.47 -20.14
C ASP A 262 5.60 -22.43 -20.87
N LYS A 263 4.29 -22.50 -20.58
CA LYS A 263 3.29 -21.57 -21.12
C LYS A 263 2.76 -20.64 -20.04
N VAL A 264 2.35 -19.45 -20.46
CA VAL A 264 1.61 -18.51 -19.61
C VAL A 264 0.17 -19.00 -19.48
N VAL A 265 -0.31 -19.18 -18.25
CA VAL A 265 -1.73 -19.43 -17.98
C VAL A 265 -2.49 -18.13 -18.21
N PHE A 266 -3.46 -18.16 -19.10
CA PHE A 266 -4.33 -17.04 -19.39
C PHE A 266 -5.70 -17.29 -18.74
N PHE A 267 -5.99 -16.57 -17.66
CA PHE A 267 -7.33 -16.54 -17.08
C PHE A 267 -8.20 -15.61 -17.89
N ASP A 268 -9.05 -16.19 -18.74
CA ASP A 268 -10.07 -15.43 -19.46
C ASP A 268 -11.00 -14.70 -18.47
N ALA A 269 -11.56 -13.55 -18.82
CA ALA A 269 -12.42 -12.76 -17.93
C ALA A 269 -13.59 -13.61 -17.42
N GLY A 270 -13.84 -13.63 -16.11
CA GLY A 270 -14.90 -14.46 -15.51
C GLY A 270 -14.78 -14.61 -14.00
N VAL A 271 -15.75 -15.31 -13.42
CA VAL A 271 -15.75 -15.65 -11.98
C VAL A 271 -15.63 -17.17 -11.85
N TYR A 272 -14.51 -17.62 -11.34
CA TYR A 272 -14.13 -19.03 -11.27
C TYR A 272 -14.32 -19.54 -9.86
N LYS A 273 -15.44 -20.23 -9.62
CA LYS A 273 -15.71 -20.80 -8.30
C LYS A 273 -14.81 -22.01 -8.05
N VAL A 274 -14.17 -22.02 -6.88
CA VAL A 274 -13.32 -23.12 -6.42
C VAL A 274 -13.79 -23.63 -5.05
N THR A 275 -13.74 -24.94 -4.86
CA THR A 275 -14.17 -25.61 -3.62
C THR A 275 -13.03 -26.34 -2.90
N LYS A 276 -11.81 -26.27 -3.45
CA LYS A 276 -10.56 -26.75 -2.83
C LYS A 276 -9.40 -25.85 -3.26
N THR A 277 -8.28 -25.98 -2.57
CA THR A 277 -7.02 -25.28 -2.89
C THR A 277 -6.61 -25.47 -4.36
N LEU A 278 -6.24 -24.38 -5.02
CA LEU A 278 -5.46 -24.38 -6.26
C LEU A 278 -3.98 -24.24 -5.90
N THR A 279 -3.15 -25.18 -6.34
CA THR A 279 -1.70 -25.11 -6.18
C THR A 279 -1.07 -24.54 -7.45
N ILE A 280 -0.24 -23.51 -7.30
CA ILE A 280 0.56 -22.93 -8.38
C ILE A 280 1.96 -23.55 -8.33
N PRO A 281 2.36 -24.34 -9.34
CA PRO A 281 3.68 -24.95 -9.39
C PRO A 281 4.80 -23.90 -9.52
N PRO A 282 6.03 -24.20 -9.06
CA PRO A 282 7.20 -23.41 -9.40
C PRO A 282 7.33 -23.20 -10.92
N ASN A 283 7.85 -22.05 -11.35
CA ASN A 283 8.05 -21.65 -12.75
C ASN A 283 6.77 -21.32 -13.52
N SER A 284 5.65 -21.10 -12.82
CA SER A 284 4.38 -20.69 -13.43
C SER A 284 4.32 -19.19 -13.73
N LYS A 285 3.73 -18.83 -14.87
CA LYS A 285 3.37 -17.46 -15.24
C LYS A 285 1.88 -17.39 -15.47
N ILE A 286 1.19 -16.46 -14.82
CA ILE A 286 -0.27 -16.34 -14.84
C ILE A 286 -0.65 -14.88 -15.09
N VAL A 287 -1.57 -14.68 -16.04
CA VAL A 287 -2.14 -13.37 -16.35
C VAL A 287 -3.65 -13.48 -16.49
N GLY A 288 -4.38 -12.50 -15.98
CA GLY A 288 -5.83 -12.40 -16.13
C GLY A 288 -6.26 -11.36 -17.17
N GLU A 289 -7.42 -11.61 -17.79
CA GLU A 289 -8.11 -10.66 -18.65
C GLU A 289 -9.09 -9.82 -17.84
N ALA A 290 -8.77 -8.54 -17.61
CA ALA A 290 -9.64 -7.61 -16.89
C ALA A 290 -10.08 -8.10 -15.49
N PHE A 291 -9.11 -8.55 -14.68
CA PHE A 291 -9.32 -8.98 -13.29
C PHE A 291 -10.34 -10.12 -13.10
N PRO A 292 -10.14 -11.30 -13.73
CA PRO A 292 -10.93 -12.48 -13.42
C PRO A 292 -10.83 -12.82 -11.93
N VAL A 293 -11.93 -13.35 -11.39
CA VAL A 293 -12.10 -13.61 -9.96
C VAL A 293 -11.93 -15.10 -9.70
N ILE A 294 -11.01 -15.49 -8.83
CA ILE A 294 -10.97 -16.83 -8.23
C ILE A 294 -11.80 -16.75 -6.94
N LEU A 295 -12.92 -17.48 -6.89
CA LEU A 295 -13.95 -17.33 -5.86
C LEU A 295 -14.05 -18.60 -5.00
N SER A 296 -13.51 -18.57 -3.78
CA SER A 296 -13.62 -19.70 -2.86
C SER A 296 -15.08 -19.91 -2.41
N SER A 297 -15.49 -21.17 -2.25
CA SER A 297 -16.85 -21.50 -1.81
C SER A 297 -16.92 -22.89 -1.18
N GLY A 298 -17.93 -23.10 -0.33
CA GLY A 298 -18.23 -24.40 0.26
C GLY A 298 -17.45 -24.70 1.54
N GLU A 299 -17.71 -25.87 2.12
CA GLU A 299 -17.28 -26.22 3.49
C GLU A 299 -15.76 -26.36 3.65
N PHE A 300 -15.02 -26.63 2.57
CA PHE A 300 -13.57 -26.87 2.63
C PHE A 300 -12.79 -25.69 3.24
N PHE A 301 -13.28 -24.46 3.03
CA PHE A 301 -12.66 -23.24 3.55
C PHE A 301 -13.45 -22.63 4.73
N ASN A 302 -14.43 -23.32 5.29
CA ASN A 302 -15.32 -22.75 6.32
C ASN A 302 -15.01 -23.29 7.74
N ASN A 303 -13.73 -23.46 8.05
CA ASN A 303 -13.28 -23.89 9.37
C ASN A 303 -12.08 -23.07 9.85
N GLN A 304 -12.31 -22.15 10.79
CA GLN A 304 -11.24 -21.30 11.35
C GLN A 304 -10.20 -22.06 12.18
N ASP A 305 -10.54 -23.26 12.68
CA ASP A 305 -9.62 -24.11 13.45
C ASP A 305 -8.72 -24.96 12.53
N GLU A 306 -9.06 -25.02 11.24
CA GLU A 306 -8.30 -25.74 10.21
C GLU A 306 -8.25 -24.91 8.91
N PRO A 307 -7.63 -23.71 8.93
CA PRO A 307 -7.63 -22.83 7.78
C PRO A 307 -6.92 -23.47 6.58
N LYS A 308 -7.41 -23.16 5.37
CA LYS A 308 -6.92 -23.72 4.09
C LYS A 308 -6.62 -22.60 3.10
N PRO A 309 -5.52 -22.71 2.33
CA PRO A 309 -5.22 -21.76 1.28
C PRO A 309 -6.18 -21.93 0.09
N VAL A 310 -6.73 -20.84 -0.44
CA VAL A 310 -7.48 -20.83 -1.69
C VAL A 310 -6.49 -20.96 -2.85
N LEU A 311 -5.48 -20.10 -2.88
CA LEU A 311 -4.36 -20.15 -3.80
C LEU A 311 -3.06 -20.43 -3.04
N GLN A 312 -2.41 -21.54 -3.36
CA GLN A 312 -1.17 -21.96 -2.71
C GLN A 312 0.00 -21.88 -3.69
N ILE A 313 0.90 -20.91 -3.49
CA ILE A 313 2.04 -20.64 -4.36
C ILE A 313 3.24 -21.47 -3.93
N GLY A 314 3.48 -22.55 -4.68
CA GLY A 314 4.44 -23.59 -4.31
C GLY A 314 4.07 -24.30 -3.00
N GLN A 315 4.88 -25.31 -2.67
CA GLN A 315 4.86 -26.00 -1.39
C GLN A 315 6.08 -25.61 -0.57
N ALA A 316 6.00 -25.77 0.75
CA ALA A 316 7.13 -25.51 1.63
C ALA A 316 8.38 -26.28 1.18
N GLY A 317 9.51 -25.57 1.04
CA GLY A 317 10.78 -26.12 0.58
C GLY A 317 10.96 -26.20 -0.93
N GLN A 318 9.93 -25.87 -1.73
CA GLN A 318 10.10 -25.72 -3.18
C GLN A 318 10.80 -24.40 -3.51
N GLN A 319 11.56 -24.43 -4.61
CA GLN A 319 12.22 -23.27 -5.18
C GLN A 319 11.83 -23.10 -6.64
N GLY A 320 11.76 -21.85 -7.08
CA GLY A 320 11.54 -21.51 -8.48
C GLY A 320 11.09 -20.06 -8.61
N HIS A 321 10.52 -19.75 -9.76
CA HIS A 321 10.05 -18.40 -10.07
C HIS A 321 8.56 -18.40 -10.39
N VAL A 322 7.79 -17.46 -9.88
CA VAL A 322 6.35 -17.36 -10.16
C VAL A 322 5.96 -15.92 -10.43
N GLU A 323 5.13 -15.72 -11.46
CA GLU A 323 4.58 -14.41 -11.84
C GLU A 323 3.06 -14.51 -11.90
N LEU A 324 2.36 -13.66 -11.13
CA LEU A 324 0.91 -13.48 -11.26
C LEU A 324 0.60 -12.02 -11.57
N SER A 325 -0.34 -11.81 -12.48
CA SER A 325 -0.81 -10.48 -12.84
C SER A 325 -2.30 -10.42 -13.17
N ASP A 326 -2.92 -9.29 -12.86
CA ASP A 326 -4.30 -8.95 -13.22
C ASP A 326 -5.35 -9.95 -12.68
N LEU A 327 -5.34 -10.25 -11.39
CA LEU A 327 -6.26 -11.22 -10.75
C LEU A 327 -6.97 -10.63 -9.53
N ILE A 328 -8.17 -11.14 -9.24
CA ILE A 328 -8.83 -10.96 -7.94
C ILE A 328 -9.02 -12.32 -7.28
N ILE A 329 -8.61 -12.46 -6.03
CA ILE A 329 -8.94 -13.61 -5.18
C ILE A 329 -10.02 -13.18 -4.20
N SER A 330 -11.11 -13.94 -4.13
CA SER A 330 -12.31 -13.60 -3.38
C SER A 330 -12.93 -14.81 -2.70
N THR A 331 -13.91 -14.55 -1.84
CA THR A 331 -14.69 -15.57 -1.11
C THR A 331 -16.19 -15.40 -1.38
N GLN A 332 -16.95 -16.49 -1.28
CA GLN A 332 -18.41 -16.50 -1.40
C GLN A 332 -19.06 -17.13 -0.17
N GLY A 333 -19.86 -16.34 0.55
CA GLY A 333 -20.55 -16.76 1.77
C GLY A 333 -19.59 -17.05 2.92
N ALA A 334 -20.08 -17.75 3.96
CA ALA A 334 -19.26 -18.08 5.12
C ALA A 334 -18.02 -18.90 4.72
N GLN A 335 -16.83 -18.34 4.95
CA GLN A 335 -15.53 -18.91 4.55
C GLN A 335 -14.51 -18.64 5.67
N ALA A 336 -14.89 -18.98 6.91
CA ALA A 336 -14.15 -18.62 8.12
C ALA A 336 -12.72 -19.17 8.23
N GLY A 337 -12.37 -20.16 7.40
CA GLY A 337 -11.06 -20.80 7.30
C GLY A 337 -10.29 -20.45 6.02
N ALA A 338 -10.78 -19.53 5.18
CA ALA A 338 -10.11 -19.21 3.92
C ALA A 338 -8.87 -18.33 4.16
N THR A 339 -7.69 -18.86 3.83
CA THR A 339 -6.49 -18.04 3.58
C THR A 339 -6.43 -17.78 2.07
N LEU A 340 -6.68 -16.55 1.61
CA LEU A 340 -6.85 -16.32 0.16
C LEU A 340 -5.59 -16.63 -0.64
N VAL A 341 -4.43 -16.17 -0.17
CA VAL A 341 -3.13 -16.48 -0.78
C VAL A 341 -2.17 -17.00 0.28
N GLU A 342 -1.62 -18.20 0.08
CA GLU A 342 -0.49 -18.72 0.86
C GLU A 342 0.73 -18.82 -0.05
N TRP A 343 1.77 -18.07 0.27
CA TRP A 343 3.00 -18.01 -0.48
C TRP A 343 4.09 -18.81 0.25
N ASN A 344 4.48 -19.95 -0.33
CA ASN A 344 5.50 -20.84 0.24
C ASN A 344 6.83 -20.81 -0.51
N LEU A 345 6.80 -20.39 -1.77
CA LEU A 345 7.90 -20.54 -2.72
C LEU A 345 9.09 -19.65 -2.35
N ALA A 346 10.28 -20.26 -2.34
CA ALA A 346 11.55 -19.53 -2.32
C ALA A 346 12.05 -19.25 -3.75
N SER A 347 12.51 -18.03 -4.01
CA SER A 347 12.93 -17.59 -5.35
C SER A 347 14.41 -17.18 -5.38
N PRO A 348 15.37 -18.10 -5.19
CA PRO A 348 16.77 -17.76 -4.91
C PRO A 348 17.51 -17.07 -6.07
N SER A 349 17.04 -17.21 -7.31
CA SER A 349 17.70 -16.65 -8.50
C SER A 349 17.22 -15.25 -8.85
N GLU A 350 15.91 -15.05 -8.91
CA GLU A 350 15.26 -13.78 -9.19
C GLU A 350 13.96 -13.68 -8.37
N PRO A 351 13.49 -12.48 -8.00
CA PRO A 351 12.26 -12.33 -7.25
C PRO A 351 11.03 -12.81 -8.02
N SER A 352 10.26 -13.72 -7.43
CA SER A 352 8.88 -13.98 -7.86
C SER A 352 7.99 -12.80 -7.51
N GLY A 353 6.82 -12.65 -8.14
CA GLY A 353 5.96 -11.53 -7.79
C GLY A 353 4.50 -11.55 -8.20
N LEU A 354 3.82 -10.55 -7.65
CA LEU A 354 2.41 -10.22 -7.81
C LEU A 354 2.32 -8.77 -8.33
N TRP A 355 1.60 -8.56 -9.43
CA TRP A 355 1.35 -7.23 -10.01
C TRP A 355 -0.12 -7.05 -10.35
N ASP A 356 -0.80 -6.05 -9.79
CA ASP A 356 -2.25 -5.92 -9.99
C ASP A 356 -2.99 -7.23 -9.59
N VAL A 357 -2.58 -7.81 -8.46
CA VAL A 357 -3.24 -8.98 -7.86
C VAL A 357 -3.85 -8.54 -6.54
N HIS A 358 -5.17 -8.65 -6.44
CA HIS A 358 -5.93 -8.11 -5.33
C HIS A 358 -6.65 -9.23 -4.56
N ALA A 359 -6.86 -9.03 -3.27
CA ALA A 359 -7.85 -9.77 -2.51
C ALA A 359 -9.08 -8.89 -2.28
N ARG A 360 -10.27 -9.42 -2.54
CA ARG A 360 -11.53 -8.72 -2.30
C ARG A 360 -12.54 -9.63 -1.60
N VAL A 361 -12.88 -9.31 -0.35
CA VAL A 361 -13.70 -10.16 0.52
C VAL A 361 -15.02 -9.46 0.87
N GLY A 362 -16.15 -10.03 0.43
CA GLY A 362 -17.49 -9.47 0.64
C GLY A 362 -17.84 -8.32 -0.32
N GLY A 363 -19.03 -7.72 -0.17
CA GLY A 363 -19.35 -6.41 -0.77
C GLY A 363 -19.45 -6.30 -2.29
N PHE A 364 -19.72 -7.40 -3.01
CA PHE A 364 -19.98 -7.39 -4.46
C PHE A 364 -21.01 -8.45 -4.86
N ALA A 365 -21.62 -8.28 -6.04
CA ALA A 365 -22.59 -9.20 -6.61
C ALA A 365 -22.01 -10.61 -6.76
N GLY A 366 -22.64 -11.57 -6.09
CA GLY A 366 -22.18 -12.97 -6.08
C GLY A 366 -21.34 -13.35 -4.85
N SER A 367 -20.91 -12.39 -4.01
CA SER A 367 -20.22 -12.69 -2.74
C SER A 367 -21.14 -13.33 -1.70
N ARG A 368 -22.46 -13.06 -1.76
CA ARG A 368 -23.45 -13.42 -0.71
C ARG A 368 -23.15 -12.79 0.65
N GLN A 369 -22.53 -11.61 0.61
CA GLN A 369 -22.06 -10.78 1.72
C GLN A 369 -22.25 -9.31 1.35
N THR A 370 -23.44 -9.01 0.83
CA THR A 370 -23.84 -7.68 0.39
C THR A 370 -24.53 -6.94 1.53
N SER A 371 -25.03 -5.74 1.25
CA SER A 371 -25.91 -5.01 2.17
C SER A 371 -27.17 -5.81 2.58
N ALA A 372 -27.60 -6.80 1.80
CA ALA A 372 -28.73 -7.67 2.14
C ALA A 372 -28.41 -8.62 3.29
N GLU A 373 -27.20 -9.19 3.33
CA GLU A 373 -26.79 -10.16 4.34
C GLU A 373 -26.08 -9.51 5.53
N CYS A 374 -25.23 -8.53 5.26
CA CYS A 374 -24.22 -8.03 6.20
C CYS A 374 -24.32 -6.52 6.44
N ALA A 375 -25.52 -5.94 6.37
CA ALA A 375 -25.73 -4.52 6.72
C ALA A 375 -25.17 -4.17 8.11
N LYS A 376 -24.60 -2.96 8.24
CA LYS A 376 -24.10 -2.45 9.52
C LYS A 376 -25.18 -2.35 10.60
N LYS A 377 -24.80 -2.58 11.86
CA LYS A 377 -25.70 -2.53 13.04
C LYS A 377 -25.17 -1.67 14.19
N PRO A 378 -24.89 -0.36 13.97
CA PRO A 378 -24.23 0.48 14.97
C PRO A 378 -25.02 0.68 16.27
N ASN A 379 -26.35 0.53 16.22
CA ASN A 379 -27.24 0.68 17.38
C ASN A 379 -27.46 -0.62 18.16
N THR A 380 -26.74 -1.70 17.81
CA THR A 380 -26.84 -3.01 18.47
C THR A 380 -25.49 -3.37 19.06
N VAL A 381 -25.46 -3.69 20.35
CA VAL A 381 -24.25 -4.23 20.99
C VAL A 381 -24.01 -5.64 20.47
N ILE A 382 -22.87 -5.87 19.84
CA ILE A 382 -22.52 -7.16 19.25
C ILE A 382 -21.69 -7.96 20.26
N THR A 383 -22.30 -8.97 20.87
CA THR A 383 -21.61 -9.96 21.73
C THR A 383 -21.34 -11.28 21.01
N GLU A 384 -22.08 -11.55 19.94
CA GLU A 384 -21.90 -12.66 19.02
C GLU A 384 -22.13 -12.13 17.60
N VAL A 385 -21.25 -12.49 16.66
CA VAL A 385 -21.35 -12.03 15.27
C VAL A 385 -22.24 -12.95 14.44
N ASP A 386 -22.77 -12.41 13.33
CA ASP A 386 -23.40 -13.24 12.30
C ASP A 386 -22.32 -14.07 11.58
N LYS A 387 -22.41 -15.39 11.71
CA LYS A 387 -21.46 -16.34 11.11
C LYS A 387 -21.44 -16.28 9.58
N ASN A 388 -22.54 -15.85 8.95
CA ASN A 388 -22.59 -15.70 7.50
C ASN A 388 -21.68 -14.55 6.99
N CYS A 389 -21.39 -13.58 7.87
CA CYS A 389 -20.51 -12.46 7.56
C CYS A 389 -19.05 -12.72 7.96
N ILE A 390 -18.71 -13.92 8.46
CA ILE A 390 -17.31 -14.35 8.63
C ILE A 390 -16.80 -14.89 7.30
N ALA A 391 -16.00 -14.07 6.62
CA ALA A 391 -15.75 -14.20 5.19
C ALA A 391 -14.33 -14.64 4.81
N ALA A 392 -13.37 -14.55 5.74
CA ALA A 392 -12.00 -15.04 5.54
C ALA A 392 -11.28 -15.27 6.88
N TYR A 393 -10.31 -16.17 6.88
CA TYR A 393 -9.37 -16.34 7.99
C TYR A 393 -8.20 -15.35 7.90
N MET A 394 -7.64 -15.22 6.69
CA MET A 394 -6.49 -14.37 6.38
C MET A 394 -6.49 -14.00 4.89
N LEU A 395 -6.10 -12.77 4.53
CA LEU A 395 -5.99 -12.38 3.13
C LEU A 395 -4.71 -12.94 2.49
N MET A 396 -3.57 -12.84 3.17
CA MET A 396 -2.32 -13.38 2.64
C MET A 396 -1.35 -13.84 3.73
N HIS A 397 -0.75 -15.02 3.53
CA HIS A 397 0.32 -15.56 4.36
C HIS A 397 1.58 -15.77 3.53
N VAL A 398 2.67 -15.07 3.85
CA VAL A 398 4.00 -15.39 3.35
C VAL A 398 4.70 -16.24 4.40
N THR A 399 4.84 -17.54 4.11
CA THR A 399 5.23 -18.53 5.12
C THR A 399 6.74 -18.52 5.38
N PRO A 400 7.21 -19.19 6.45
CA PRO A 400 8.64 -19.25 6.79
C PRO A 400 9.59 -19.74 5.70
N SER A 401 9.10 -20.54 4.74
CA SER A 401 9.92 -21.08 3.64
C SER A 401 10.01 -20.14 2.44
N ALA A 402 9.16 -19.13 2.34
CA ALA A 402 9.15 -18.20 1.22
C ALA A 402 10.37 -17.27 1.26
N SER A 403 10.78 -16.77 0.10
CA SER A 403 11.82 -15.73 -0.01
C SER A 403 11.79 -15.05 -1.36
N ASN A 404 12.34 -13.83 -1.43
CA ASN A 404 12.47 -13.05 -2.66
C ASN A 404 11.11 -12.84 -3.34
N LEU A 405 10.19 -12.15 -2.66
CA LEU A 405 8.83 -11.85 -3.13
C LEU A 405 8.66 -10.36 -3.42
N TYR A 406 8.28 -10.03 -4.64
CA TYR A 406 7.95 -8.68 -5.08
C TYR A 406 6.44 -8.51 -5.22
N MET A 407 5.87 -7.53 -4.54
CA MET A 407 4.45 -7.16 -4.63
C MET A 407 4.32 -5.72 -5.09
N GLU A 408 3.54 -5.49 -6.13
CA GLU A 408 3.31 -4.16 -6.68
C GLU A 408 1.84 -3.93 -7.02
N ASN A 409 1.30 -2.82 -6.51
CA ASN A 409 -0.11 -2.46 -6.64
C ASN A 409 -1.06 -3.60 -6.20
N CYS A 410 -0.75 -4.24 -5.07
CA CYS A 410 -1.61 -5.25 -4.48
C CYS A 410 -2.53 -4.62 -3.42
N TRP A 411 -3.84 -4.81 -3.57
CA TRP A 411 -4.85 -4.33 -2.62
C TRP A 411 -5.51 -5.53 -1.97
N LEU A 412 -5.35 -5.68 -0.65
CA LEU A 412 -5.96 -6.74 0.13
C LEU A 412 -7.09 -6.15 0.97
N TRP A 413 -8.31 -6.21 0.43
CA TRP A 413 -9.44 -5.45 0.93
C TRP A 413 -10.56 -6.36 1.45
N VAL A 414 -11.02 -6.05 2.65
CA VAL A 414 -12.26 -6.58 3.22
C VAL A 414 -13.31 -5.51 3.11
N SER A 415 -14.45 -5.82 2.49
CA SER A 415 -15.39 -4.77 2.13
C SER A 415 -16.01 -4.07 3.33
N ASP A 416 -15.74 -2.76 3.42
CA ASP A 416 -16.40 -1.84 4.35
C ASP A 416 -17.76 -1.36 3.80
N HIS A 417 -17.97 -1.47 2.48
CA HIS A 417 -19.21 -1.17 1.79
C HIS A 417 -19.49 -2.12 0.61
N ASP A 418 -20.76 -2.16 0.21
CA ASP A 418 -21.25 -2.88 -0.95
C ASP A 418 -21.04 -2.04 -2.22
N ILE A 419 -20.13 -2.47 -3.10
CA ILE A 419 -19.68 -1.70 -4.27
C ILE A 419 -20.74 -1.63 -5.38
N ASP A 420 -21.73 -2.52 -5.34
CA ASP A 420 -22.83 -2.52 -6.32
C ASP A 420 -24.01 -1.63 -5.87
N VAL A 421 -23.93 -1.02 -4.68
CA VAL A 421 -24.87 0.00 -4.20
C VAL A 421 -24.43 1.38 -4.65
N GLN A 422 -25.22 2.01 -5.52
CA GLN A 422 -24.85 3.22 -6.27
C GLN A 422 -24.70 4.51 -5.43
N THR A 423 -25.09 4.55 -4.14
CA THR A 423 -24.91 5.75 -3.29
C THR A 423 -24.74 5.41 -1.80
N GLU A 424 -23.89 6.15 -1.08
CA GLU A 424 -23.78 6.05 0.38
C GLU A 424 -25.10 6.34 1.11
N ALA A 425 -25.90 7.28 0.58
CA ALA A 425 -27.22 7.64 1.12
C ALA A 425 -28.23 6.49 1.06
N ALA A 426 -28.00 5.48 0.21
CA ALA A 426 -28.79 4.26 0.16
C ALA A 426 -28.37 3.22 1.22
N GLY A 427 -27.35 3.50 2.04
CA GLY A 427 -26.93 2.64 3.14
C GLY A 427 -25.99 1.50 2.70
N GLY A 428 -24.91 1.83 2.00
CA GLY A 428 -23.99 0.84 1.41
C GLY A 428 -22.97 0.21 2.38
N GLN A 429 -22.73 0.79 3.57
CA GLN A 429 -21.76 0.23 4.52
C GLN A 429 -22.21 -1.13 5.09
N ILE A 430 -21.28 -2.07 5.13
CA ILE A 430 -21.49 -3.45 5.59
C ILE A 430 -20.51 -3.83 6.70
N THR A 431 -20.78 -4.94 7.37
CA THR A 431 -19.95 -5.52 8.43
C THR A 431 -19.50 -6.90 7.99
N ILE A 432 -18.26 -7.00 7.50
CA ILE A 432 -17.62 -8.26 7.11
C ILE A 432 -16.46 -8.56 8.06
N TYR A 433 -16.35 -9.81 8.51
CA TYR A 433 -15.30 -10.24 9.41
C TYR A 433 -14.27 -11.09 8.65
N SER A 434 -13.07 -10.54 8.51
CA SER A 434 -11.85 -11.25 8.11
C SER A 434 -10.85 -11.17 9.25
N GLY A 435 -10.17 -12.27 9.58
CA GLY A 435 -9.30 -12.29 10.75
C GLY A 435 -8.08 -11.40 10.60
N ARG A 436 -7.37 -11.54 9.49
CA ARG A 436 -5.98 -11.08 9.32
C ARG A 436 -5.75 -10.58 7.90
N GLY A 437 -4.98 -9.51 7.76
CA GLY A 437 -4.55 -8.99 6.47
C GLY A 437 -3.39 -9.79 5.88
N LEU A 438 -2.20 -9.18 5.87
CA LEU A 438 -0.95 -9.75 5.38
C LEU A 438 -0.04 -10.15 6.55
N ASN A 439 0.24 -11.45 6.68
CA ASN A 439 1.20 -11.99 7.64
C ASN A 439 2.47 -12.45 6.91
N ILE A 440 3.64 -11.91 7.30
CA ILE A 440 4.94 -12.26 6.72
C ILE A 440 5.82 -12.89 7.79
N GLU A 441 6.13 -14.17 7.61
CA GLU A 441 6.96 -14.98 8.51
C GLU A 441 8.21 -15.54 7.80
N SER A 442 8.48 -15.11 6.56
CA SER A 442 9.64 -15.52 5.76
C SER A 442 10.94 -15.36 6.56
N THR A 443 11.65 -16.46 6.76
CA THR A 443 12.89 -16.44 7.57
C THR A 443 14.09 -15.88 6.81
N GLU A 444 14.08 -16.01 5.48
CA GLU A 444 15.11 -15.43 4.61
C GLU A 444 14.82 -13.99 4.19
N GLY A 445 13.54 -13.62 4.11
CA GLY A 445 13.14 -12.26 3.79
C GLY A 445 13.35 -11.90 2.32
N ASN A 446 13.87 -10.69 2.11
CA ASN A 446 13.99 -10.01 0.82
C ASN A 446 12.61 -9.86 0.18
N ILE A 447 11.78 -9.02 0.79
CA ILE A 447 10.40 -8.79 0.36
C ILE A 447 10.23 -7.32 0.04
N TRP A 448 9.60 -7.03 -1.09
CA TRP A 448 9.29 -5.69 -1.56
C TRP A 448 7.78 -5.50 -1.64
N LEU A 449 7.26 -4.50 -0.96
CA LEU A 449 5.84 -4.13 -0.96
C LEU A 449 5.70 -2.71 -1.54
N SER A 450 5.60 -2.60 -2.86
CA SER A 450 5.52 -1.31 -3.56
C SER A 450 4.06 -0.92 -3.80
N GLY A 451 3.59 0.14 -3.14
CA GLY A 451 2.22 0.63 -3.27
C GLY A 451 1.17 -0.43 -2.91
N THR A 452 1.38 -1.14 -1.80
CA THR A 452 0.40 -2.12 -1.30
C THR A 452 -0.55 -1.47 -0.30
N ALA A 453 -1.78 -1.98 -0.22
CA ALA A 453 -2.75 -1.59 0.80
C ALA A 453 -3.42 -2.84 1.40
N VAL A 454 -3.64 -2.83 2.72
CA VAL A 454 -4.33 -3.92 3.44
C VAL A 454 -5.31 -3.29 4.43
N GLU A 455 -6.58 -3.67 4.35
CA GLU A 455 -7.63 -2.92 5.04
C GLU A 455 -8.74 -3.81 5.63
N HIS A 456 -9.26 -3.34 6.77
CA HIS A 456 -10.48 -3.75 7.45
C HIS A 456 -10.48 -5.18 8.00
N ASN A 457 -9.32 -5.66 8.47
CA ASN A 457 -9.19 -6.94 9.14
C ASN A 457 -9.36 -6.78 10.66
N VAL A 458 -9.81 -7.85 11.33
CA VAL A 458 -10.16 -7.82 12.77
C VAL A 458 -8.92 -7.62 13.65
N LEU A 459 -7.83 -8.35 13.38
CA LEU A 459 -6.66 -8.42 14.26
C LEU A 459 -5.53 -7.49 13.84
N TYR A 460 -5.21 -7.47 12.55
CA TYR A 460 -4.18 -6.62 11.97
C TYR A 460 -4.29 -6.55 10.45
N GLU A 461 -3.76 -5.45 9.91
CA GLU A 461 -3.61 -5.26 8.48
C GLU A 461 -2.25 -5.77 7.99
N TYR A 462 -1.14 -5.27 8.53
CA TYR A 462 0.20 -5.83 8.27
C TYR A 462 0.82 -6.42 9.54
N GLN A 463 1.35 -7.63 9.43
CA GLN A 463 2.15 -8.27 10.47
C GLN A 463 3.45 -8.86 9.90
N PHE A 464 4.56 -8.57 10.58
CA PHE A 464 5.89 -9.11 10.29
C PHE A 464 6.41 -9.84 11.52
N VAL A 465 6.75 -11.13 11.39
CA VAL A 465 7.20 -11.93 12.53
C VAL A 465 8.44 -12.74 12.21
N SER A 466 9.47 -12.59 13.04
CA SER A 466 10.74 -13.33 12.90
C SER A 466 11.31 -13.27 11.47
N THR A 467 11.05 -12.17 10.77
CA THR A 467 11.48 -11.95 9.38
C THR A 467 12.57 -10.88 9.31
N LYS A 468 13.12 -10.68 8.12
CA LYS A 468 14.18 -9.70 7.90
C LYS A 468 14.15 -9.14 6.48
N ASN A 469 14.93 -8.09 6.23
CA ASN A 469 15.16 -7.53 4.89
C ASN A 469 13.84 -7.20 4.16
N ILE A 470 13.12 -6.20 4.65
CA ILE A 470 11.84 -5.78 4.06
C ILE A 470 11.96 -4.35 3.55
N TYR A 471 11.55 -4.14 2.31
CA TYR A 471 11.22 -2.82 1.78
C TYR A 471 9.70 -2.71 1.63
N MET A 472 9.12 -1.60 2.07
CA MET A 472 7.72 -1.30 1.80
C MET A 472 7.50 0.20 1.61
N GLY A 473 6.69 0.62 0.62
CA GLY A 473 6.52 2.04 0.34
C GLY A 473 5.59 2.40 -0.81
N GLN A 474 4.70 3.40 -0.68
CA GLN A 474 3.98 3.65 0.56
C GLN A 474 3.02 2.49 0.84
N ILE A 475 2.96 2.05 2.09
CA ILE A 475 1.90 1.15 2.57
C ILE A 475 0.70 1.96 3.06
N GLN A 476 -0.48 1.36 3.02
CA GLN A 476 -1.71 2.01 3.48
C GLN A 476 -2.62 1.01 4.20
N THR A 477 -3.28 1.47 5.28
CA THR A 477 -4.21 0.65 6.06
C THR A 477 -5.41 1.43 6.58
N GLU A 478 -6.55 0.76 6.68
CA GLU A 478 -7.73 1.26 7.41
C GLU A 478 -8.25 0.22 8.41
N THR A 479 -8.49 0.65 9.65
CA THR A 479 -9.19 -0.16 10.65
C THR A 479 -10.62 -0.46 10.20
N ALA A 480 -11.11 -1.67 10.48
CA ALA A 480 -12.49 -2.05 10.14
C ALA A 480 -13.53 -1.15 10.84
N TYR A 481 -14.44 -0.54 10.08
CA TYR A 481 -15.29 0.58 10.56
C TYR A 481 -16.22 0.23 11.71
N TYR A 482 -16.58 -1.04 11.85
CA TYR A 482 -17.41 -1.50 12.96
C TYR A 482 -16.66 -1.52 14.28
N GLN A 483 -15.32 -1.62 14.29
CA GLN A 483 -14.57 -1.64 15.55
C GLN A 483 -14.77 -0.29 16.27
N SER A 484 -15.05 -0.28 17.57
CA SER A 484 -14.93 -1.39 18.54
C SER A 484 -16.22 -2.17 18.85
N ASN A 485 -17.20 -2.26 17.94
CA ASN A 485 -18.45 -3.01 18.11
C ASN A 485 -18.71 -4.03 16.95
N PRO A 486 -18.25 -5.29 17.09
CA PRO A 486 -17.44 -5.78 18.19
C PRO A 486 -15.99 -5.28 18.07
N ASN A 487 -15.25 -5.43 19.16
CA ASN A 487 -13.82 -5.18 19.21
C ASN A 487 -13.04 -6.38 18.64
N ALA A 488 -11.71 -6.33 18.64
CA ALA A 488 -10.84 -7.36 18.05
C ALA A 488 -10.81 -8.71 18.80
N LEU A 489 -11.58 -8.88 19.89
CA LEU A 489 -11.64 -10.14 20.65
C LEU A 489 -12.54 -11.20 20.02
N ILE A 490 -13.44 -10.79 19.13
CA ILE A 490 -14.34 -11.69 18.41
C ILE A 490 -14.42 -11.24 16.93
N PRO A 491 -14.71 -12.15 15.98
CA PRO A 491 -15.01 -13.57 16.19
C PRO A 491 -13.81 -14.50 16.22
N PHE A 492 -12.61 -14.00 15.94
CA PHE A 492 -11.42 -14.84 15.79
C PHE A 492 -10.68 -14.99 17.12
N LYS A 493 -10.50 -16.24 17.53
CA LYS A 493 -9.59 -16.56 18.63
C LYS A 493 -8.15 -16.31 18.18
N PRO A 494 -7.30 -15.66 19.00
CA PRO A 494 -5.88 -15.54 18.70
C PRO A 494 -5.23 -16.92 18.53
N ASN A 495 -4.50 -17.09 17.43
CA ASN A 495 -3.72 -18.27 17.13
C ASN A 495 -2.22 -17.99 17.39
N PRO A 496 -1.64 -18.54 18.48
CA PRO A 496 -0.23 -18.31 18.80
C PRO A 496 0.74 -18.93 17.79
N SER A 497 0.32 -19.91 16.97
CA SER A 497 1.22 -20.56 16.00
C SER A 497 1.61 -19.66 14.83
N ILE A 498 0.81 -18.62 14.58
CA ILE A 498 1.06 -17.55 13.58
C ILE A 498 1.17 -16.19 14.28
N HIS A 499 1.47 -16.23 15.58
CA HIS A 499 1.82 -15.07 16.40
C HIS A 499 0.75 -13.98 16.43
N ASP A 500 -0.54 -14.33 16.43
CA ASP A 500 -1.60 -13.32 16.52
C ASP A 500 -1.47 -12.44 17.77
N PRO A 501 -1.91 -11.17 17.69
CA PRO A 501 -2.03 -10.33 18.86
C PRO A 501 -3.09 -10.89 19.82
N ASP A 502 -2.72 -11.03 21.10
CA ASP A 502 -3.64 -11.37 22.18
C ASP A 502 -4.12 -10.09 22.88
N PHE A 503 -5.16 -9.46 22.32
CA PHE A 503 -5.76 -8.24 22.87
C PHE A 503 -6.41 -8.46 24.23
N ALA A 504 -6.81 -9.70 24.59
CA ALA A 504 -7.38 -9.94 25.92
C ALA A 504 -6.31 -9.72 27.01
N SER A 505 -5.07 -10.13 26.72
CA SER A 505 -3.92 -9.93 27.58
C SER A 505 -3.36 -8.51 27.47
N SER A 506 -3.07 -8.02 26.26
CA SER A 506 -2.39 -6.74 26.06
C SER A 506 -3.23 -5.51 26.42
N CYS A 507 -4.57 -5.63 26.37
CA CYS A 507 -5.50 -4.58 26.78
C CYS A 507 -6.12 -4.79 28.17
N ALA A 508 -5.62 -5.76 28.95
CA ALA A 508 -6.13 -5.99 30.30
C ALA A 508 -5.96 -4.74 31.18
N GLY A 509 -7.08 -4.18 31.64
CA GLY A 509 -7.08 -2.97 32.46
C GLY A 509 -6.94 -1.65 31.69
N SER A 510 -6.79 -1.69 30.37
CA SER A 510 -6.81 -0.51 29.51
C SER A 510 -8.22 0.08 29.40
N THR A 511 -8.32 1.40 29.29
CA THR A 511 -9.56 2.13 29.01
C THR A 511 -9.62 2.57 27.55
N GLY A 512 -10.81 2.94 27.06
CA GLY A 512 -10.99 3.36 25.67
C GLY A 512 -10.91 2.21 24.66
N ASN A 513 -10.63 2.53 23.40
CA ASN A 513 -10.65 1.60 22.28
C ASN A 513 -9.28 0.93 22.12
N CYS A 514 -8.91 0.09 23.09
CA CYS A 514 -7.64 -0.63 23.09
C CYS A 514 -7.64 -1.87 22.19
N ALA A 515 -8.67 -2.72 22.30
CA ALA A 515 -8.77 -3.97 21.54
C ALA A 515 -9.29 -3.70 20.11
N VAL A 516 -8.49 -3.01 19.32
CA VAL A 516 -8.76 -2.64 17.92
C VAL A 516 -7.57 -3.11 17.08
N GLY A 517 -7.83 -3.56 15.86
CA GLY A 517 -6.81 -4.15 14.98
C GLY A 517 -5.61 -3.22 14.76
N TRP A 518 -4.43 -3.82 14.63
CA TRP A 518 -3.19 -3.09 14.32
C TRP A 518 -3.14 -2.72 12.83
N GLY A 519 -2.80 -1.47 12.51
CA GLY A 519 -2.43 -1.11 11.13
C GLY A 519 -1.11 -1.78 10.75
N LEU A 520 -0.10 -1.66 11.61
CA LEU A 520 1.21 -2.29 11.42
C LEU A 520 1.69 -2.93 12.72
N ARG A 521 2.10 -4.20 12.66
CA ARG A 521 2.69 -4.92 13.80
C ARG A 521 3.99 -5.61 13.40
N VAL A 522 5.07 -5.32 14.12
CA VAL A 522 6.41 -5.88 13.87
C VAL A 522 6.87 -6.62 15.12
N VAL A 523 7.19 -7.91 14.99
CA VAL A 523 7.53 -8.79 16.12
C VAL A 523 8.83 -9.52 15.84
N ASN A 524 9.86 -9.32 16.67
CA ASN A 524 11.19 -9.94 16.55
C ASN A 524 11.75 -9.91 15.11
N SER A 525 11.57 -8.81 14.39
CA SER A 525 11.93 -8.71 12.97
C SER A 525 12.87 -7.54 12.72
N ARG A 526 13.87 -7.73 11.86
CA ARG A 526 14.99 -6.78 11.69
C ARG A 526 15.17 -6.31 10.26
N ASP A 527 15.80 -5.16 10.08
CA ASP A 527 16.11 -4.59 8.77
C ASP A 527 14.84 -4.29 7.94
N LEU A 528 13.79 -3.78 8.62
CA LEU A 528 12.57 -3.30 7.97
C LEU A 528 12.74 -1.82 7.58
N SER A 529 12.38 -1.48 6.34
CA SER A 529 12.45 -0.13 5.82
C SER A 529 11.11 0.29 5.21
N VAL A 530 10.49 1.33 5.77
CA VAL A 530 9.18 1.85 5.34
C VAL A 530 9.35 3.23 4.72
N TYR A 531 9.15 3.34 3.41
CA TYR A 531 9.22 4.58 2.64
C TYR A 531 7.82 5.13 2.41
N GLY A 532 7.28 5.80 3.42
CA GLY A 532 5.90 6.28 3.48
C GLY A 532 4.95 5.22 4.08
N ALA A 533 4.12 5.64 5.01
CA ALA A 533 3.01 4.84 5.53
C ALA A 533 1.79 5.73 5.79
N GLY A 534 0.60 5.22 5.49
CA GLY A 534 -0.67 5.82 5.82
C GLY A 534 -1.51 4.85 6.65
N LEU A 535 -1.61 5.07 7.97
CA LEU A 535 -2.34 4.18 8.87
C LEU A 535 -3.55 4.89 9.46
N TYR A 536 -4.76 4.49 9.07
CA TYR A 536 -5.96 5.27 9.35
C TYR A 536 -6.98 4.51 10.20
N SER A 537 -7.48 5.19 11.23
CA SER A 537 -8.62 4.76 12.02
C SER A 537 -9.71 5.81 11.90
N PHE A 538 -10.66 5.63 10.99
CA PHE A 538 -11.67 6.64 10.70
C PHE A 538 -12.84 6.63 11.68
N PHE A 539 -13.18 5.46 12.24
CA PHE A 539 -14.44 5.25 12.91
C PHE A 539 -14.28 4.60 14.28
N ASN A 540 -15.27 4.86 15.14
CA ASN A 540 -15.62 4.02 16.27
C ASN A 540 -17.06 3.57 16.08
N ASN A 541 -17.28 2.29 15.75
CA ASN A 541 -18.62 1.74 15.51
C ASN A 541 -19.41 2.57 14.47
N TYR A 542 -18.78 2.81 13.31
CA TYR A 542 -19.29 3.64 12.22
C TYR A 542 -19.49 5.14 12.52
N ASP A 543 -19.10 5.63 13.70
CA ASP A 543 -19.08 7.07 14.01
C ASP A 543 -17.70 7.67 13.72
N ALA A 544 -17.66 8.65 12.83
CA ALA A 544 -16.43 9.34 12.42
C ALA A 544 -16.05 10.52 13.36
N ALA A 545 -16.83 10.81 14.40
CA ALA A 545 -16.58 11.94 15.31
C ALA A 545 -15.21 11.87 16.01
N CYS A 546 -14.64 10.66 16.15
CA CYS A 546 -13.36 10.43 16.80
C CYS A 546 -12.12 10.82 15.95
N SER A 547 -12.25 10.91 14.63
CA SER A 547 -11.14 11.19 13.69
C SER A 547 -11.22 12.57 13.02
N VAL A 548 -12.21 13.40 13.37
CA VAL A 548 -12.38 14.73 12.76
C VAL A 548 -11.11 15.56 12.86
N TYR A 549 -10.81 16.34 11.81
CA TYR A 549 -9.65 17.21 11.78
C TYR A 549 -9.65 18.19 12.96
N GLY A 550 -8.52 18.29 13.67
CA GLY A 550 -8.40 19.09 14.90
C GLY A 550 -9.14 18.49 16.11
N GLY A 551 -9.70 17.29 15.99
CA GLY A 551 -10.36 16.54 17.06
C GLY A 551 -9.41 15.77 17.96
N LYS A 552 -9.99 14.85 18.76
CA LYS A 552 -9.26 14.09 19.80
C LYS A 552 -8.46 12.90 19.28
N GLN A 553 -8.72 12.46 18.04
CA GLN A 553 -8.03 11.33 17.42
C GLN A 553 -8.13 10.05 18.28
N ASP A 554 -9.33 9.76 18.78
CA ASP A 554 -9.60 8.72 19.78
C ASP A 554 -10.47 7.56 19.23
N CYS A 555 -10.35 7.26 17.93
CA CYS A 555 -11.00 6.09 17.32
C CYS A 555 -10.37 4.78 17.82
N GLN A 556 -9.04 4.78 18.00
CA GLN A 556 -8.32 3.71 18.70
C GLN A 556 -7.18 4.26 19.57
N ASN A 557 -6.72 3.45 20.53
CA ASN A 557 -5.63 3.86 21.42
C ASN A 557 -4.29 3.85 20.71
N SER A 558 -4.00 2.80 19.93
CA SER A 558 -2.71 2.57 19.28
C SER A 558 -2.92 1.88 17.94
N ILE A 559 -2.04 2.14 16.94
CA ILE A 559 -2.20 1.62 15.57
C ILE A 559 -0.94 0.96 14.98
N PHE A 560 0.24 1.27 15.50
CA PHE A 560 1.51 0.69 15.07
C PHE A 560 2.25 0.13 16.29
N SER A 561 2.48 -1.18 16.31
CA SER A 561 3.20 -1.87 17.38
C SER A 561 4.56 -2.39 16.90
N ILE A 562 5.60 -2.12 17.67
CA ILE A 562 6.95 -2.68 17.51
C ILE A 562 7.26 -3.49 18.78
N GLU A 563 7.56 -4.78 18.62
CA GLU A 563 7.65 -5.73 19.73
C GLU A 563 8.95 -6.53 19.68
N GLY A 564 9.48 -6.80 20.87
CA GLY A 564 10.66 -7.65 21.05
C GLY A 564 11.91 -7.07 20.39
N ASP A 565 12.76 -7.95 19.87
CA ASP A 565 14.02 -7.58 19.21
C ASP A 565 13.75 -7.22 17.74
N SER A 566 13.14 -6.05 17.53
CA SER A 566 12.76 -5.56 16.21
C SER A 566 13.45 -4.26 15.85
N SER A 567 14.02 -4.21 14.64
CA SER A 567 14.63 -3.01 14.07
C SER A 567 13.90 -2.55 12.80
N ILE A 568 13.56 -1.27 12.77
CA ILE A 568 12.75 -0.67 11.72
C ILE A 568 13.07 0.81 11.54
N THR A 569 13.22 1.24 10.29
CA THR A 569 13.24 2.66 9.91
C THR A 569 11.97 3.01 9.14
N VAL A 570 11.32 4.09 9.54
CA VAL A 570 10.11 4.62 8.87
C VAL A 570 10.32 6.07 8.47
N TYR A 571 10.15 6.32 7.18
CA TYR A 571 10.08 7.65 6.60
C TYR A 571 8.63 8.03 6.34
N ASN A 572 8.24 9.22 6.81
CA ASN A 572 6.90 9.79 6.65
C ASN A 572 5.77 8.82 7.03
N LEU A 573 5.67 8.53 8.32
CA LEU A 573 4.53 7.84 8.93
C LEU A 573 3.37 8.85 9.10
N ASN A 574 2.26 8.61 8.40
CA ASN A 574 1.05 9.41 8.46
C ASN A 574 -0.07 8.62 9.14
N VAL A 575 -0.60 9.11 10.25
CA VAL A 575 -1.58 8.40 11.08
C VAL A 575 -2.82 9.25 11.34
N LEU A 576 -4.00 8.62 11.30
CA LEU A 576 -5.28 9.23 11.63
C LEU A 576 -6.02 8.44 12.72
N GLY A 577 -6.68 9.16 13.63
CA GLY A 577 -7.65 8.61 14.58
C GLY A 577 -7.10 7.73 15.69
N SER A 578 -5.78 7.71 15.88
CA SER A 578 -5.11 6.97 16.95
C SER A 578 -4.44 7.90 17.96
N GLN A 579 -4.59 7.61 19.26
CA GLN A 579 -3.97 8.43 20.30
C GLN A 579 -2.44 8.28 20.32
N SER A 580 -1.97 7.04 20.17
CA SER A 580 -0.56 6.69 19.97
C SER A 580 -0.31 6.36 18.50
N LEU A 581 0.71 7.00 17.93
CA LEU A 581 1.10 6.80 16.53
C LEU A 581 2.02 5.58 16.37
N VAL A 582 2.80 5.27 17.40
CA VAL A 582 3.70 4.11 17.46
C VAL A 582 3.97 3.73 18.91
N ASP A 583 3.92 2.43 19.17
CA ASP A 583 4.22 1.81 20.45
C ASP A 583 5.45 0.91 20.33
N LYS A 584 6.30 0.90 21.37
CA LYS A 584 7.36 -0.10 21.56
C LYS A 584 7.06 -0.89 22.82
N ASP A 585 6.92 -2.20 22.67
CA ASP A 585 6.64 -3.14 23.77
C ASP A 585 5.47 -2.69 24.67
N GLY A 586 4.40 -2.21 24.05
CA GLY A 586 3.19 -1.74 24.72
C GLY A 586 3.28 -0.34 25.35
N GLN A 587 4.37 0.40 25.11
CA GLN A 587 4.54 1.78 25.57
C GLN A 587 4.50 2.75 24.38
N SER A 588 3.68 3.79 24.49
CA SER A 588 3.61 4.85 23.48
C SER A 588 4.94 5.60 23.35
N LEU A 589 5.49 5.60 22.13
CA LEU A 589 6.69 6.38 21.78
C LEU A 589 6.33 7.76 21.24
N ALA A 590 5.22 7.87 20.52
CA ALA A 590 4.78 9.11 19.88
C ALA A 590 3.28 9.28 19.97
N ARG A 591 2.84 10.44 20.44
CA ARG A 591 1.41 10.80 20.53
C ARG A 591 0.99 11.66 19.34
N TYR A 592 -0.29 11.58 18.96
CA TYR A 592 -0.82 12.39 17.85
C TYR A 592 -0.66 13.89 18.10
N SER A 593 -0.86 14.34 19.35
CA SER A 593 -0.85 15.76 19.74
C SER A 593 0.47 16.46 19.46
N ASP A 594 1.57 15.70 19.39
CA ASP A 594 2.91 16.20 19.15
C ASP A 594 3.24 16.30 17.65
N ASN A 595 2.41 15.69 16.80
CA ASN A 595 2.70 15.42 15.40
C ASN A 595 1.58 15.90 14.45
N ILE A 596 0.77 16.85 14.89
CA ILE A 596 -0.37 17.39 14.14
C ILE A 596 0.08 17.94 12.78
N GLY A 597 -0.39 17.29 11.72
CA GLY A 597 -0.10 17.65 10.34
C GLY A 597 -1.32 18.26 9.66
N VAL A 598 -1.49 17.92 8.38
CA VAL A 598 -2.70 18.22 7.60
C VAL A 598 -3.87 17.42 8.17
N PHE A 599 -4.67 16.73 7.37
CA PHE A 599 -5.71 15.85 7.91
C PHE A 599 -5.15 14.76 8.84
N THR A 600 -3.98 14.21 8.53
CA THR A 600 -3.26 13.20 9.31
C THR A 600 -2.21 13.83 10.24
N ASN A 601 -1.72 13.03 11.20
CA ASN A 601 -0.56 13.33 12.04
C ASN A 601 0.68 12.68 11.41
N ASN A 602 1.81 13.39 11.36
CA ASN A 602 3.00 12.98 10.62
C ASN A 602 4.26 12.89 11.49
N ILE A 603 4.98 11.78 11.38
CA ILE A 603 6.38 11.62 11.82
C ILE A 603 7.23 11.48 10.56
N ALA A 604 8.18 12.40 10.34
CA ALA A 604 9.01 12.38 9.13
C ALA A 604 10.08 11.29 9.18
N TYR A 605 10.68 11.04 10.36
CA TYR A 605 11.72 10.02 10.53
C TYR A 605 11.59 9.32 11.88
N LEU A 606 11.33 8.01 11.86
CA LEU A 606 11.36 7.13 13.01
C LEU A 606 12.44 6.08 12.79
N GLU A 607 13.29 5.86 13.79
CA GLU A 607 14.30 4.81 13.79
C GLU A 607 14.29 4.08 15.12
N ILE A 608 14.11 2.78 15.06
CA ILE A 608 14.22 1.85 16.19
C ILE A 608 15.26 0.81 15.81
N GLU A 609 16.31 0.70 16.63
CA GLU A 609 17.39 -0.27 16.47
C GLU A 609 17.15 -1.57 17.25
#